data_AF-A0A6P7HTB0-F1
#
_entry.id   AF-A0A6P7HTB0-F1
#
_cell.length_a   1.000
_cell.length_b   1.000
_cell.length_c   1.000
_cell.angle_alpha   90.00
_cell.angle_beta   90.00
_cell.angle_gamma   90.00
#
_symmetry.space_group_name_H-M   'P 1'
#
loop_
_entity.id
_entity.type
_entity.pdbx_description
1 polymer ?
#
loop_
_entity_poly.entity_id
_entity_poly.type
_entity_poly.pdbx_seq_one_letter_code
_entity_poly.pdbx_strand_id
1 'polypeptide(L)'
;MAFQLKDKEAYQRLNYLYQAAHCVLSQNPDNVELARFYCFTQKTIGRRLVLRQDPSVKRTLCKKCCSLLIPGVTATTRQRRKNSKTRFTVVRCLSCGQSKTLLNNPDYCLWADRPEAQLEQQRQQDPGTSKSQPKHREPDGSQSSKTKVKSTTST
;
A
#
# COMPACT_ATOMS: atom_id res chain seq x y z
N MET A 1 18.40 -3.35 10.57
CA MET A 1 18.97 -3.12 9.22
C MET A 1 18.05 -2.16 8.48
N ALA A 2 18.59 -1.12 7.83
CA ALA A 2 17.77 -0.14 7.13
C ALA A 2 17.21 -0.74 5.83
N PHE A 3 15.89 -0.79 5.71
CA PHE A 3 15.19 -1.30 4.53
C PHE A 3 15.56 -0.51 3.27
N GLN A 4 16.01 -1.21 2.23
CA GLN A 4 16.25 -0.64 0.90
C GLN A 4 14.92 -0.57 0.14
N LEU A 5 14.09 0.42 0.44
CA LEU A 5 12.87 0.67 -0.32
C LEU A 5 13.23 1.30 -1.67
N LYS A 6 12.70 0.74 -2.76
CA LYS A 6 12.74 1.40 -4.07
C LYS A 6 12.07 2.77 -3.97
N ASP A 7 12.69 3.80 -4.54
CA ASP A 7 12.22 5.19 -4.47
C ASP A 7 12.12 5.77 -3.04
N LYS A 8 12.94 5.27 -2.10
CA LYS A 8 12.98 5.72 -0.69
C LYS A 8 13.02 7.24 -0.53
N GLU A 9 13.92 7.91 -1.25
CA GLU A 9 14.04 9.37 -1.17
C GLU A 9 12.76 10.08 -1.62
N ALA A 10 12.10 9.57 -2.65
CA ALA A 10 10.86 10.14 -3.13
C ALA A 10 9.74 9.99 -2.10
N TYR A 11 9.60 8.81 -1.48
CA TYR A 11 8.65 8.59 -0.39
C TYR A 11 8.95 9.47 0.84
N GLN A 12 10.23 9.69 1.17
CA GLN A 12 10.64 10.61 2.24
C GLN A 12 10.23 12.05 1.93
N ARG A 13 10.45 12.53 0.69
CA ARG A 13 10.01 13.86 0.24
C ARG A 13 8.49 14.01 0.31
N LEU A 14 7.74 12.99 -0.14
CA LEU A 14 6.27 12.99 -0.06
C LEU A 14 5.77 13.02 1.38
N ASN A 15 6.42 12.28 2.29
CA ASN A 15 6.08 12.25 3.71
C ASN A 15 6.39 13.61 4.39
N TYR A 16 7.56 14.18 4.10
CA TYR A 16 7.94 15.49 4.64
C TYR A 16 6.93 16.58 4.26
N LEU A 17 6.54 16.67 2.98
CA LEU A 17 5.54 17.65 2.54
C LEU A 17 4.18 17.45 3.20
N TYR A 18 3.78 16.19 3.41
CA TYR A 18 2.54 15.88 4.10
C TYR A 18 2.56 16.35 5.56
N GLN A 19 3.64 16.05 6.29
CA GLN A 19 3.81 16.46 7.67
C GLN A 19 3.93 17.98 7.81
N ALA A 20 4.65 18.65 6.89
CA ALA A 20 4.75 20.11 6.85
C ALA A 20 3.36 20.76 6.70
N ALA A 21 2.48 20.20 5.85
CA ALA A 21 1.11 20.70 5.70
C ALA A 21 0.29 20.60 7.00
N HIS A 22 0.42 19.51 7.75
CA HIS A 22 -0.20 19.38 9.08
C HIS A 22 0.40 20.37 10.09
N CYS A 23 1.73 20.51 10.09
CA CYS A 23 2.44 21.41 10.99
C CYS A 23 1.99 22.87 10.82
N VAL A 24 1.88 23.35 9.58
CA VAL A 24 1.41 24.72 9.28
C VAL A 24 0.01 24.96 9.86
N LEU A 25 -0.93 24.05 9.62
CA LEU A 25 -2.30 24.20 10.13
C LEU A 25 -2.40 24.04 11.65
N SER A 26 -1.49 23.27 12.26
CA SER A 26 -1.43 23.11 13.71
C SER A 26 -0.92 24.36 14.42
N GLN A 27 0.00 25.09 13.79
CA GLN A 27 0.53 26.34 14.33
C GLN A 27 -0.41 27.51 14.07
N ASN A 28 -0.90 27.64 12.84
CA ASN A 28 -1.74 28.75 12.39
C ASN A 28 -2.82 28.24 11.43
N PRO A 29 -4.07 28.08 11.87
CA PRO A 29 -5.14 27.49 11.06
C PRO A 29 -5.54 28.34 9.85
N ASP A 30 -5.26 29.65 9.88
CA ASP A 30 -5.59 30.58 8.78
C ASP A 30 -4.66 30.41 7.57
N ASN A 31 -3.48 29.80 7.75
CA ASN A 31 -2.48 29.58 6.70
C ASN A 31 -2.81 28.39 5.79
N VAL A 32 -4.07 28.30 5.35
CA VAL A 32 -4.60 27.20 4.55
C VAL A 32 -3.91 27.10 3.19
N GLU A 33 -3.55 28.24 2.58
CA GLU A 33 -2.93 28.27 1.25
C GLU A 33 -1.51 27.68 1.26
N LEU A 34 -0.74 27.88 2.32
CA LEU A 34 0.59 27.27 2.46
C LEU A 34 0.49 25.75 2.61
N ALA A 35 -0.42 25.27 3.47
CA ALA A 35 -0.67 23.84 3.62
C ALA A 35 -1.15 23.19 2.30
N ARG A 36 -2.00 23.91 1.55
CA ARG A 36 -2.47 23.50 0.23
C ARG A 36 -1.32 23.43 -0.79
N PHE A 37 -0.39 24.39 -0.76
CA PHE A 37 0.79 24.38 -1.62
C PHE A 37 1.67 23.15 -1.39
N TYR A 38 1.90 22.76 -0.12
CA TYR A 38 2.63 21.53 0.19
C TYR A 38 1.91 20.27 -0.31
N CYS A 39 0.60 20.19 -0.11
CA CYS A 39 -0.20 19.06 -0.60
C CYS A 39 -0.25 19.01 -2.15
N PHE A 40 -0.30 20.16 -2.82
CA PHE A 40 -0.24 20.25 -4.28
C PHE A 40 1.12 19.77 -4.81
N THR A 41 2.21 20.20 -4.17
CA THR A 41 3.58 19.79 -4.52
C THR A 41 3.75 18.29 -4.32
N GLN A 42 3.29 17.76 -3.18
CA GLN A 42 3.27 16.33 -2.88
C GLN A 42 2.53 15.53 -3.97
N LYS A 43 1.32 15.98 -4.35
CA LYS A 43 0.53 15.34 -5.41
C LYS A 43 1.23 15.38 -6.78
N THR A 44 1.92 16.48 -7.08
CA THR A 44 2.65 16.67 -8.34
C THR A 44 3.84 15.74 -8.43
N ILE A 45 4.63 15.64 -7.36
CA ILE A 45 5.77 14.70 -7.27
C ILE A 45 5.26 13.26 -7.41
N GLY A 46 4.22 12.89 -6.67
CA GLY A 46 3.65 11.53 -6.72
C GLY A 46 3.13 11.16 -8.11
N ARG A 47 2.53 12.11 -8.84
CA ARG A 47 2.10 11.88 -10.23
C ARG A 47 3.29 11.75 -11.19
N ARG A 48 4.27 12.64 -11.09
CA ARG A 48 5.43 12.66 -12.00
C ARG A 48 6.30 11.41 -11.85
N LEU A 49 6.48 10.94 -10.62
CA LEU A 49 7.27 9.74 -10.31
C LEU A 49 6.43 8.45 -10.33
N VAL A 50 5.14 8.52 -10.68
CA VAL A 50 4.21 7.37 -10.75
C VAL A 50 4.20 6.57 -9.43
N LEU A 51 4.21 7.27 -8.29
CA LEU A 51 4.25 6.66 -6.96
C LEU A 51 2.84 6.40 -6.42
N ARG A 52 2.64 5.19 -5.88
CA ARG A 52 1.38 4.79 -5.26
C ARG A 52 1.35 5.24 -3.80
N GLN A 53 0.65 6.33 -3.51
CA GLN A 53 0.37 6.69 -2.11
C GLN A 53 -0.75 5.84 -1.51
N ASP A 54 -0.66 5.64 -0.20
CA ASP A 54 -1.63 4.91 0.61
C ASP A 54 -3.03 5.58 0.60
N PRO A 55 -4.13 4.79 0.56
CA PRO A 55 -5.48 5.35 0.60
C PRO A 55 -5.78 6.20 1.84
N SER A 56 -5.18 5.95 3.00
CA SER A 56 -5.38 6.76 4.21
C SER A 56 -4.94 8.20 3.99
N VAL A 57 -3.73 8.40 3.45
CA VAL A 57 -3.18 9.71 3.07
C VAL A 57 -4.01 10.33 1.94
N LYS A 58 -4.35 9.56 0.91
CA LYS A 58 -5.18 10.08 -0.20
C LYS A 58 -6.57 10.52 0.27
N ARG A 59 -7.13 9.90 1.32
CA ARG A 59 -8.45 10.26 1.87
C ARG A 59 -8.42 11.62 2.56
N THR A 60 -7.32 12.01 3.20
CA THR A 60 -7.17 13.32 3.86
C THR A 60 -6.92 14.49 2.90
N LEU A 61 -6.71 14.28 1.59
CA LEU A 61 -6.42 15.36 0.63
C LEU A 61 -7.56 15.64 -0.36
N CYS A 62 -7.97 16.89 -0.55
CA CYS A 62 -9.00 17.22 -1.53
C CYS A 62 -8.58 16.87 -2.97
N LYS A 63 -9.44 16.18 -3.73
CA LYS A 63 -9.14 15.77 -5.11
C LYS A 63 -8.99 16.96 -6.07
N LYS A 64 -9.81 18.00 -5.89
CA LYS A 64 -9.88 19.19 -6.73
C LYS A 64 -8.76 20.17 -6.38
N CYS A 65 -8.80 20.68 -5.16
CA CYS A 65 -7.99 21.81 -4.73
C CYS A 65 -6.70 21.41 -3.99
N CYS A 66 -6.52 20.13 -3.65
CA CYS A 66 -5.39 19.64 -2.84
C CYS A 66 -5.33 20.19 -1.40
N SER A 67 -6.37 20.87 -0.90
CA SER A 67 -6.43 21.21 0.53
C SER A 67 -6.39 19.96 1.39
N LEU A 68 -5.65 20.01 2.49
CA LEU A 68 -5.74 19.04 3.57
C LEU A 68 -7.15 19.11 4.18
N LEU A 69 -7.78 17.97 4.46
CA LEU A 69 -9.15 17.83 4.94
C LEU A 69 -9.13 17.49 6.44
N ILE A 70 -8.99 18.52 7.27
CA ILE A 70 -9.07 18.42 8.73
C ILE A 70 -10.52 18.67 9.15
N PRO A 71 -11.20 17.69 9.78
CA PRO A 71 -12.55 17.88 10.28
C PRO A 71 -12.62 19.07 11.24
N GLY A 72 -13.54 20.01 11.00
CA GLY A 72 -13.75 21.17 11.84
C GLY A 72 -12.89 22.39 11.51
N VAL A 73 -11.80 22.23 10.73
CA VAL A 73 -10.92 23.33 10.34
C VAL A 73 -11.07 23.64 8.85
N THR A 74 -10.67 22.70 7.97
CA THR A 74 -10.69 22.88 6.51
C THR A 74 -11.75 22.03 5.80
N ALA A 75 -12.39 21.14 6.53
CA ALA A 75 -13.44 20.25 6.02
C ALA A 75 -14.56 20.02 7.03
N THR A 76 -15.76 19.77 6.51
CA THR A 76 -16.88 19.27 7.31
C THR A 76 -17.06 17.78 7.09
N THR A 77 -17.15 17.02 8.18
CA THR A 77 -17.44 15.59 8.14
C THR A 77 -18.85 15.35 8.67
N ARG A 78 -19.65 14.57 7.94
CA ARG A 78 -21.02 14.21 8.33
C ARG A 78 -21.26 12.74 8.03
N GLN A 79 -21.90 12.04 8.95
CA GLN A 79 -22.45 10.71 8.67
C GLN A 79 -23.83 10.87 8.01
N ARG A 80 -24.04 10.16 6.91
CA ARG A 80 -25.29 10.12 6.15
C ARG A 80 -25.74 8.68 6.00
N ARG A 81 -27.05 8.48 5.90
CA ARG A 81 -27.68 7.17 5.69
C ARG A 81 -28.45 7.22 4.39
N LYS A 82 -28.29 6.20 3.52
CA LYS A 82 -29.16 6.04 2.34
C LYS A 82 -30.33 5.14 2.71
N ASN A 83 -30.04 3.94 3.23
CA ASN A 83 -31.03 2.97 3.69
C ASN A 83 -30.68 2.45 5.09
N SER A 84 -31.50 1.54 5.62
CA SER A 84 -31.30 1.02 6.98
C SER A 84 -29.89 0.46 7.23
N LYS A 85 -29.32 -0.22 6.24
CA LYS A 85 -28.01 -0.89 6.31
C LYS A 85 -26.83 -0.05 5.79
N THR A 86 -27.06 0.99 4.99
CA THR A 86 -25.99 1.70 4.26
C THR A 86 -25.71 3.08 4.87
N ARG A 87 -24.54 3.20 5.50
CA ARG A 87 -24.04 4.45 6.11
C ARG A 87 -22.82 4.95 5.36
N PHE A 88 -22.69 6.26 5.24
CA PHE A 88 -21.60 6.92 4.56
C PHE A 88 -21.03 8.03 5.42
N THR A 89 -19.72 8.20 5.38
CA THR A 89 -19.03 9.38 5.88
C THR A 89 -18.77 10.32 4.71
N VAL A 90 -19.41 11.48 4.71
CA VAL A 90 -19.23 12.53 3.71
C VAL A 90 -18.29 13.59 4.28
N VAL A 91 -17.15 13.79 3.63
CA VAL A 91 -16.17 14.82 3.95
C VAL A 91 -16.22 15.89 2.86
N ARG A 92 -16.67 17.10 3.18
CA ARG A 92 -16.79 18.23 2.26
C ARG A 92 -15.70 19.26 2.55
N CYS A 93 -14.93 19.61 1.52
CA CYS A 93 -13.92 20.66 1.58
C CYS A 93 -14.59 22.04 1.72
N LEU A 94 -14.14 22.85 2.67
CA LEU A 94 -14.66 24.20 2.89
C LEU A 94 -14.13 25.21 1.85
N SER A 95 -12.93 25.00 1.30
CA SER A 95 -12.33 25.92 0.32
C SER A 95 -12.92 25.82 -1.09
N CYS A 96 -13.30 24.62 -1.56
CA CYS A 96 -13.76 24.42 -2.94
C CYS A 96 -15.10 23.67 -3.09
N GLY A 97 -15.72 23.25 -1.98
CA GLY A 97 -16.99 22.56 -1.96
C GLY A 97 -16.97 21.09 -2.41
N GLN A 98 -15.83 20.57 -2.90
CA GLN A 98 -15.74 19.18 -3.33
C GLN A 98 -15.95 18.22 -2.14
N SER A 99 -16.80 17.23 -2.33
CA SER A 99 -17.09 16.19 -1.34
C SER A 99 -16.40 14.87 -1.69
N LYS A 100 -16.04 14.13 -0.65
CA LYS A 100 -15.66 12.72 -0.70
C LYS A 100 -16.65 11.91 0.13
N THR A 101 -17.08 10.78 -0.42
CA THR A 101 -17.98 9.86 0.26
C THR A 101 -17.22 8.57 0.53
N LEU A 102 -17.18 8.15 1.79
CA LEU A 102 -16.59 6.90 2.25
C LEU A 102 -17.72 6.02 2.75
N LEU A 103 -17.82 4.79 2.26
CA LEU A 103 -18.79 3.82 2.76
C LEU A 103 -18.34 3.34 4.15
N ASN A 104 -19.24 3.37 5.12
CA ASN A 104 -19.01 2.81 6.45
C ASN A 104 -19.51 1.37 6.43
N ASN A 105 -18.63 0.44 6.04
CA ASN A 105 -18.90 -1.00 6.10
C ASN A 105 -17.87 -1.65 7.04
N PRO A 106 -18.29 -2.24 8.18
CA PRO A 106 -17.37 -2.91 9.09
C PRO A 106 -16.67 -4.13 8.46
N ASP A 107 -17.32 -4.79 7.48
CA ASP A 107 -16.78 -6.00 6.84
C ASP A 107 -15.78 -5.67 5.71
N TYR A 108 -15.51 -4.39 5.45
CA TYR A 108 -14.64 -3.95 4.37
C TYR A 108 -13.27 -3.51 4.88
N CYS A 109 -12.22 -4.17 4.39
CA CYS A 109 -10.81 -3.79 4.58
C CYS A 109 -10.16 -3.34 3.27
N LEU A 110 -9.22 -2.38 3.34
CA LEU A 110 -8.40 -2.04 2.19
C LEU A 110 -7.40 -3.15 1.90
N TRP A 111 -6.98 -3.29 0.65
CA TRP A 111 -5.92 -4.24 0.28
C TRP A 111 -4.66 -4.04 1.13
N ALA A 112 -4.25 -2.79 1.38
CA ALA A 112 -3.08 -2.46 2.18
C ALA A 112 -3.18 -2.93 3.65
N ASP A 113 -4.41 -3.11 4.16
CA ASP A 113 -4.66 -3.55 5.54
C ASP A 113 -4.82 -5.07 5.65
N ARG A 114 -4.81 -5.81 4.53
CA ARG A 114 -4.95 -7.27 4.54
C ARG A 114 -3.62 -7.94 4.95
N PRO A 115 -3.67 -9.01 5.76
CA PRO A 115 -2.46 -9.71 6.21
C PRO A 115 -1.65 -10.30 5.05
N GLU A 116 -2.33 -10.79 4.01
CA GLU A 116 -1.69 -11.32 2.80
C GLU A 116 -0.80 -10.28 2.09
N ALA A 117 -1.28 -9.03 2.00
CA ALA A 117 -0.54 -7.94 1.37
C ALA A 117 0.70 -7.54 2.20
N GLN A 118 0.59 -7.59 3.54
CA GLN A 118 1.70 -7.31 4.45
C GLN A 118 2.79 -8.39 4.35
N LEU A 119 2.40 -9.66 4.25
CA LEU A 119 3.31 -10.79 4.06
C LEU A 119 4.02 -10.74 2.70
N GLU A 120 3.31 -10.38 1.63
CA GLU A 120 3.93 -10.17 0.31
C GLU A 120 4.98 -9.07 0.38
N GLN A 121 4.68 -7.97 1.08
CA GLN A 121 5.62 -6.89 1.28
C GLN A 121 6.84 -7.34 2.09
N GLN A 122 6.68 -8.19 3.11
CA GLN A 122 7.77 -8.81 3.88
C GLN A 122 8.59 -9.80 3.04
N ARG A 123 7.95 -10.63 2.22
CA ARG A 123 8.66 -11.58 1.34
C ARG A 123 9.49 -10.88 0.26
N GLN A 124 9.03 -9.73 -0.23
CA GLN A 124 9.81 -8.89 -1.13
C GLN A 124 10.97 -8.17 -0.41
N GLN A 125 10.98 -8.14 0.93
CA GLN A 125 12.07 -7.58 1.75
C GLN A 125 13.25 -8.56 1.94
N ASP A 126 13.08 -9.84 1.62
CA ASP A 126 14.13 -10.87 1.74
C ASP A 126 14.65 -11.39 0.38
N PRO A 127 15.53 -10.67 -0.35
CA PRO A 127 16.25 -11.26 -1.48
C PRO A 127 17.38 -12.24 -1.08
N GLY A 128 17.51 -12.60 0.20
CA GLY A 128 18.74 -13.14 0.79
C GLY A 128 18.76 -14.62 1.18
N THR A 129 17.80 -15.46 0.78
CA THR A 129 17.97 -16.92 0.92
C THR A 129 17.78 -17.58 -0.42
N SER A 130 18.88 -17.68 -1.17
CA SER A 130 19.00 -18.63 -2.28
C SER A 130 18.59 -20.01 -1.76
N LYS A 131 17.57 -20.60 -2.39
CA LYS A 131 17.22 -22.01 -2.20
C LYS A 131 18.41 -22.86 -2.65
N SER A 132 19.36 -23.16 -1.76
CA SER A 132 20.20 -24.33 -1.92
C SER A 132 19.33 -25.54 -1.61
N GLN A 133 18.81 -26.18 -2.66
CA GLN A 133 18.31 -27.55 -2.51
C GLN A 133 19.46 -28.41 -1.96
N PRO A 134 19.25 -29.20 -0.89
CA PRO A 134 20.16 -30.28 -0.59
C PRO A 134 20.02 -31.29 -1.73
N LYS A 135 21.01 -31.38 -2.62
CA LYS A 135 21.16 -32.54 -3.48
C LYS A 135 21.42 -33.73 -2.57
N HIS A 136 20.41 -34.60 -2.40
CA HIS A 136 20.61 -35.94 -1.86
C HIS A 136 21.65 -36.62 -2.76
N ARG A 137 22.86 -36.83 -2.22
CA ARG A 137 23.86 -37.70 -2.84
C ARG A 137 23.47 -39.12 -2.47
N GLU A 138 22.85 -39.83 -3.40
CA GLU A 138 22.85 -41.29 -3.34
C GLU A 138 24.31 -41.77 -3.49
N PRO A 139 24.81 -42.63 -2.59
CA PRO A 139 26.14 -43.22 -2.75
C PRO A 139 26.10 -44.29 -3.84
N ASP A 140 27.05 -44.18 -4.76
CA ASP A 140 27.25 -45.11 -5.86
C ASP A 140 28.10 -46.32 -5.41
N GLY A 141 27.72 -47.49 -5.92
CA GLY A 141 28.51 -48.72 -5.95
C GLY A 141 28.09 -49.80 -4.93
N SER A 142 28.13 -51.09 -5.25
CA SER A 142 28.46 -51.79 -6.49
C SER A 142 28.24 -53.28 -6.25
N GLN A 143 27.65 -53.95 -7.26
CA GLN A 143 27.91 -55.32 -7.69
C GLN A 143 27.25 -56.56 -7.05
N SER A 144 27.02 -57.51 -7.97
CA SER A 144 26.91 -58.98 -7.84
C SER A 144 25.48 -59.50 -7.72
N SER A 145 25.00 -60.51 -8.45
CA SER A 145 25.45 -61.30 -9.60
C SER A 145 24.28 -62.22 -10.02
N LYS A 146 24.23 -62.59 -11.32
CA LYS A 146 23.59 -63.78 -11.98
C LYS A 146 22.21 -64.26 -11.49
N THR A 147 21.24 -64.54 -12.36
CA THR A 147 21.09 -65.85 -13.04
C THR A 147 20.13 -65.77 -14.25
N LYS A 148 20.25 -66.79 -15.10
CA LYS A 148 19.97 -66.94 -16.54
C LYS A 148 18.60 -67.62 -16.81
N VAL A 149 18.19 -67.62 -18.10
CA VAL A 149 17.27 -68.57 -18.82
C VAL A 149 15.77 -68.16 -18.83
N LYS A 150 15.03 -68.07 -19.96
CA LYS A 150 14.63 -69.09 -20.98
C LYS A 150 14.07 -68.37 -22.24
N SER A 151 14.64 -68.54 -23.44
CA SER A 151 14.25 -69.46 -24.54
C SER A 151 12.97 -69.13 -25.32
N THR A 152 13.15 -69.01 -26.64
CA THR A 152 12.18 -69.05 -27.75
C THR A 152 11.42 -70.38 -27.85
N THR A 153 10.14 -70.33 -28.26
CA THR A 153 9.51 -71.34 -29.15
C THR A 153 8.33 -70.73 -29.90
N SER A 154 8.29 -71.06 -31.19
CA SER A 154 7.32 -70.79 -32.24
C SER A 154 6.04 -71.61 -32.12
N THR A 155 4.94 -71.09 -32.65
CA THR A 155 3.98 -71.83 -33.50
C THR A 155 3.38 -70.85 -34.49
#